data_AF-X1G5L3-F1
#
_entry.id   AF-X1G5L3-F1
#
_cell.length_a   1.000
_cell.length_b   1.000
_cell.length_c   1.000
_cell.angle_alpha   90.00
_cell.angle_beta   90.00
_cell.angle_gamma   90.00
#
_symmetry.space_group_name_H-M   'P 1'
#
loop_
_entity.id
_entity.type
_entity.pdbx_description
1 polymer ?
#
loop_
_entity_poly.entity_id
_entity_poly.type
_entity_poly.pdbx_seq_one_letter_code
_entity_poly.pdbx_strand_id
1 'polypeptide(L)'
;QTEWVKDVNITIHADSISVFKAVKYVLRGTNLKVSEWNNNYVLLQEEELINVLPTISYEEIIVDSVISPQGIDKQFLQGRSSDVLQSITIGNKHSDQTRLANITGNISDIEDGKPIPGATIFITETKTGSVTDLQGNLSLHLKPGKYTVQFECMGYKKIPLQLIVYSDGEFHVDMMKDYISIDEAVIYGDRQMIITAKDPGIEKINVKSIKKIPTMLGERDILKISEMLPGIVSIGEGSSGLNVRGGNFDQNAFYINNIPVYNTSHLFGFYPAFNADAINDFTIYKGHVPAQYGGKLSSVFDIE
;
A
#
# COMPACT_ATOMS: atom_id res chain seq x y z
N GLN A 1 19.99 -53.36 27.59
CA GLN A 1 19.56 -54.45 26.69
C GLN A 1 18.24 -54.97 27.23
N THR A 2 17.24 -55.01 26.36
CA THR A 2 15.83 -55.26 26.69
C THR A 2 15.63 -56.65 27.31
N GLU A 3 15.03 -56.71 28.51
CA GLU A 3 14.81 -57.95 29.28
C GLU A 3 14.01 -59.02 28.51
N TRP A 4 13.18 -58.60 27.55
CA TRP A 4 12.25 -59.48 26.83
C TRP A 4 12.88 -60.36 25.73
N VAL A 5 14.17 -60.23 25.44
CA VAL A 5 14.90 -61.08 24.44
C VAL A 5 16.02 -61.90 25.08
N LYS A 6 16.27 -61.74 26.37
CA LYS A 6 17.53 -62.14 27.02
C LYS A 6 17.84 -63.64 26.94
N ASP A 7 16.80 -64.48 26.86
CA ASP A 7 16.91 -65.95 26.88
C ASP A 7 16.31 -66.63 25.63
N VAL A 8 16.06 -65.88 24.55
CA VAL A 8 15.43 -66.41 23.34
C VAL A 8 16.49 -66.86 22.33
N ASN A 9 16.69 -68.18 22.21
CA ASN A 9 17.51 -68.80 21.17
C ASN A 9 16.64 -69.63 20.23
N ILE A 10 16.68 -69.31 18.92
CA ILE A 10 15.91 -70.04 17.92
C ILE A 10 16.83 -70.44 16.76
N THR A 11 16.81 -71.74 16.43
CA THR A 11 17.58 -72.31 15.32
C THR A 11 16.63 -72.76 14.23
N ILE A 12 16.89 -72.34 12.98
CA ILE A 12 16.13 -72.76 11.81
C ILE A 12 17.08 -73.30 10.74
N HIS A 13 16.69 -74.39 10.10
CA HIS A 13 17.37 -74.94 8.92
C HIS A 13 16.50 -74.68 7.70
N ALA A 14 17.02 -73.91 6.74
CA ALA A 14 16.31 -73.61 5.51
C ALA A 14 17.30 -73.28 4.38
N ASP A 15 17.00 -73.76 3.18
CA ASP A 15 17.82 -73.55 1.99
C ASP A 15 17.24 -72.44 1.11
N SER A 16 18.11 -71.56 0.60
CA SER A 16 17.77 -70.50 -0.36
C SER A 16 16.76 -69.43 0.11
N ILE A 17 16.65 -69.18 1.42
CA ILE A 17 15.84 -68.09 1.97
C ILE A 17 16.69 -66.91 2.45
N SER A 18 16.19 -65.68 2.27
CA SER A 18 16.84 -64.50 2.85
C SER A 18 16.70 -64.46 4.36
N VAL A 19 17.69 -63.88 5.06
CA VAL A 19 17.70 -63.76 6.53
C VAL A 19 16.42 -63.10 7.04
N PHE A 20 15.95 -62.03 6.40
CA PHE A 20 14.70 -61.37 6.76
C PHE A 20 13.47 -62.29 6.68
N LYS A 21 13.37 -63.12 5.62
CA LYS A 21 12.28 -64.10 5.48
C LYS A 21 12.38 -65.21 6.52
N ALA A 22 13.59 -65.67 6.84
CA ALA A 22 13.83 -66.67 7.88
C ALA A 22 13.36 -66.16 9.25
N VAL A 23 13.73 -64.92 9.60
CA VAL A 23 13.32 -64.28 10.87
C VAL A 23 11.81 -64.08 10.90
N LYS A 24 11.19 -63.57 9.83
CA LYS A 24 9.73 -63.39 9.76
C LYS A 24 8.98 -64.72 9.89
N TYR A 25 9.53 -65.81 9.37
CA TYR A 25 8.95 -67.15 9.54
C TYR A 25 9.02 -67.63 10.98
N VAL A 26 10.16 -67.47 11.64
CA VAL A 26 10.38 -67.85 13.04
C VAL A 26 9.46 -67.07 13.99
N LEU A 27 9.23 -65.79 13.73
CA LEU A 27 8.40 -64.92 14.58
C LEU A 27 6.89 -65.14 14.37
N ARG A 28 6.49 -65.99 13.42
CA ARG A 28 5.07 -66.24 13.10
C ARG A 28 4.37 -66.89 14.30
N GLY A 29 3.38 -66.20 14.86
CA GLY A 29 2.63 -66.64 16.05
C GLY A 29 3.14 -66.04 17.37
N THR A 30 4.19 -65.23 17.33
CA THR A 30 4.63 -64.41 18.47
C THR A 30 4.10 -62.98 18.35
N ASN A 31 4.13 -62.23 19.45
CA ASN A 31 3.81 -60.79 19.46
C ASN A 31 4.96 -59.93 18.92
N LEU A 32 6.03 -60.53 18.41
CA LEU A 32 7.18 -59.80 17.88
C LEU A 32 7.06 -59.58 16.38
N LYS A 33 7.43 -58.38 15.95
CA LYS A 33 7.49 -57.96 14.55
C LYS A 33 8.91 -57.58 14.19
N VAL A 34 9.31 -57.86 12.95
CA VAL A 34 10.64 -57.51 12.42
C VAL A 34 10.49 -56.51 11.27
N SER A 35 11.29 -55.46 11.31
CA SER A 35 11.37 -54.43 10.26
C SER A 35 12.82 -54.16 9.90
N GLU A 36 13.07 -53.81 8.64
CA GLU A 36 14.40 -53.44 8.15
C GLU A 36 14.56 -51.91 8.17
N TRP A 37 15.63 -51.43 8.80
CA TRP A 37 15.95 -50.01 8.86
C TRP A 37 17.47 -49.81 8.86
N ASN A 38 17.98 -49.02 7.91
CA ASN A 38 19.43 -48.72 7.76
C ASN A 38 20.32 -49.98 7.82
N ASN A 39 20.02 -51.00 6.99
CA ASN A 39 20.75 -52.29 6.96
C ASN A 39 20.75 -53.09 8.29
N ASN A 40 19.91 -52.71 9.25
CA ASN A 40 19.72 -53.44 10.49
C ASN A 40 18.30 -54.04 10.57
N TYR A 41 18.18 -55.18 11.24
CA TYR A 41 16.89 -55.77 11.56
C TYR A 41 16.47 -55.32 12.96
N VAL A 42 15.35 -54.59 13.03
CA VAL A 42 14.77 -54.08 14.26
C VAL A 42 13.61 -54.99 14.66
N LEU A 43 13.65 -55.48 15.90
CA LEU A 43 12.58 -56.28 16.50
C LEU A 43 11.79 -55.41 17.47
N LEU A 44 10.48 -55.34 17.27
CA LEU A 44 9.55 -54.58 18.11
C LEU A 44 8.43 -55.49 18.62
N GLN A 45 7.88 -55.15 19.78
CA GLN A 45 6.67 -55.77 20.30
C GLN A 45 5.45 -55.10 19.65
N GLU A 46 4.59 -55.92 19.07
CA GLU A 46 3.24 -55.59 18.58
C GLU A 46 3.15 -54.66 17.35
N GLU A 47 4.16 -53.85 17.06
CA GLU A 47 4.15 -52.88 15.95
C GLU A 47 5.28 -53.10 14.93
N GLU A 48 5.00 -52.85 13.65
CA GLU A 48 6.03 -52.75 12.61
C GLU A 48 6.55 -51.31 12.52
N LEU A 49 7.84 -51.15 12.22
CA LEU A 49 8.45 -49.84 12.09
C LEU A 49 7.89 -49.12 10.85
N ILE A 50 7.21 -48.00 11.06
CA ILE A 50 6.67 -47.17 9.97
C ILE A 50 7.84 -46.45 9.28
N ASN A 51 8.28 -46.97 8.14
CA ASN A 51 9.41 -46.44 7.38
C ASN A 51 9.01 -45.82 6.03
N VAL A 52 7.71 -45.74 5.73
CA VAL A 52 7.16 -45.09 4.54
C VAL A 52 6.07 -44.11 4.96
N LEU A 53 6.02 -42.95 4.32
CA LEU A 53 4.92 -42.01 4.48
C LEU A 53 3.61 -42.68 4.05
N PRO A 54 2.49 -42.49 4.78
CA PRO A 54 1.22 -43.05 4.37
C PRO A 54 0.82 -42.50 3.00
N THR A 55 0.39 -43.38 2.11
CA THR A 55 -0.15 -42.98 0.80
C THR A 55 -1.48 -42.28 1.04
N ILE A 56 -1.49 -40.96 0.96
CA ILE A 56 -2.73 -40.17 0.98
C ILE A 56 -3.38 -40.35 -0.40
N SER A 57 -4.41 -41.18 -0.47
CA SER A 57 -5.29 -41.26 -1.64
C SER A 57 -6.36 -40.17 -1.49
N TYR A 58 -6.30 -39.16 -2.34
CA TYR A 58 -7.42 -38.24 -2.49
C TYR A 58 -8.49 -38.98 -3.30
N GLU A 59 -9.59 -39.39 -2.67
CA GLU A 59 -10.79 -39.70 -3.44
C GLU A 59 -11.17 -38.42 -4.19
N GLU A 60 -11.27 -38.48 -5.51
CA GLU A 60 -11.91 -37.43 -6.30
C GLU A 60 -13.34 -37.32 -5.78
N ILE A 61 -13.59 -36.27 -5.00
CA ILE A 61 -14.94 -35.88 -4.65
C ILE A 61 -15.59 -35.44 -5.96
N ILE A 62 -16.40 -36.31 -6.55
CA ILE A 62 -17.35 -35.91 -7.59
C ILE A 62 -18.38 -35.04 -6.87
N VAL A 63 -18.15 -33.73 -6.91
CA VAL A 63 -19.08 -32.74 -6.36
C VAL A 63 -20.26 -32.63 -7.33
N ASP A 64 -21.22 -33.54 -7.22
CA ASP A 64 -22.56 -33.39 -7.79
C ASP A 64 -23.35 -32.36 -6.97
N SER A 65 -22.91 -31.11 -7.09
CA SER A 65 -23.67 -29.88 -6.85
C SER A 65 -22.68 -28.73 -6.82
N VAL A 66 -22.64 -27.94 -7.89
CA VAL A 66 -22.01 -26.62 -7.86
C VAL A 66 -22.80 -25.80 -6.84
N ILE A 67 -22.40 -25.84 -5.57
CA ILE A 67 -22.75 -24.82 -4.62
C ILE A 67 -21.95 -23.60 -5.06
N SER A 68 -22.55 -22.79 -5.93
CA SER A 68 -22.07 -21.42 -6.15
C SER A 68 -22.15 -20.70 -4.81
N PRO A 69 -21.01 -20.34 -4.18
CA PRO A 69 -21.06 -19.61 -2.93
C PRO A 69 -21.68 -18.24 -3.23
N GLN A 70 -22.85 -17.97 -2.65
CA GLN A 70 -23.43 -16.64 -2.66
C GLN A 70 -22.82 -15.85 -1.50
N GLY A 71 -22.11 -14.76 -1.82
CA GLY A 71 -21.64 -13.79 -0.83
C GLY A 71 -20.19 -13.95 -0.35
N ILE A 72 -19.94 -13.33 0.81
CA ILE A 72 -18.65 -12.90 1.39
C ILE A 72 -17.66 -14.06 1.65
N ASP A 73 -18.11 -15.31 1.60
CA ASP A 73 -17.31 -16.50 1.94
C ASP A 73 -16.16 -16.80 0.95
N LYS A 74 -16.11 -16.17 -0.23
CA LYS A 74 -14.96 -16.29 -1.15
C LYS A 74 -13.68 -15.62 -0.63
N GLN A 75 -13.77 -14.63 0.26
CA GLN A 75 -12.59 -13.89 0.73
C GLN A 75 -11.72 -14.69 1.71
N PHE A 76 -12.29 -15.66 2.43
CA PHE A 76 -11.61 -16.33 3.54
C PHE A 76 -10.96 -17.67 3.19
N LEU A 77 -11.02 -18.11 1.92
CA LEU A 77 -10.41 -19.36 1.45
C LEU A 77 -9.02 -19.20 0.80
N GLN A 78 -8.33 -18.06 1.02
CA GLN A 78 -6.94 -17.89 0.58
C GLN A 78 -5.97 -18.67 1.48
N GLY A 79 -5.98 -20.00 1.36
CA GLY A 79 -4.76 -20.78 1.52
C GLY A 79 -3.75 -20.40 0.44
N ARG A 80 -2.51 -20.90 0.53
CA ARG A 80 -1.49 -20.76 -0.54
C ARG A 80 -2.10 -21.24 -1.87
N SER A 81 -2.64 -20.31 -2.66
CA SER A 81 -2.96 -20.57 -4.06
C SER A 81 -1.60 -20.82 -4.70
N SER A 82 -1.35 -22.06 -5.09
CA SER A 82 -0.29 -22.31 -6.06
C SER A 82 -0.57 -21.38 -7.25
N ASP A 83 0.48 -20.76 -7.81
CA ASP A 83 0.39 -19.90 -9.01
C ASP A 83 -0.02 -20.72 -10.24
N VAL A 84 -1.14 -21.42 -10.17
CA VAL A 84 -1.75 -22.16 -11.25
C VAL A 84 -2.58 -21.15 -12.01
N LEU A 85 -2.05 -20.73 -13.16
CA LEU A 85 -2.81 -19.96 -14.14
C LEU A 85 -4.10 -20.73 -14.46
N GLN A 86 -5.23 -20.18 -14.03
CA GLN A 86 -6.54 -20.72 -14.38
C GLN A 86 -6.69 -20.69 -15.91
N SER A 87 -7.29 -21.73 -16.47
CA SER A 87 -7.47 -21.85 -17.92
C SER A 87 -8.94 -21.77 -18.32
N ILE A 88 -9.22 -20.98 -19.36
CA ILE A 88 -10.54 -20.88 -19.99
C ILE A 88 -10.45 -21.54 -21.34
N THR A 89 -11.31 -22.53 -21.59
CA THR A 89 -11.42 -23.20 -22.88
C THR A 89 -12.59 -22.64 -23.67
N ILE A 90 -12.35 -22.26 -24.92
CA ILE A 90 -13.33 -21.64 -25.81
C ILE A 90 -13.53 -22.50 -27.05
N GLY A 91 -14.80 -22.73 -27.39
CA GLY A 91 -15.19 -23.41 -28.61
C GLY A 91 -15.10 -24.94 -28.55
N ASN A 92 -15.42 -25.58 -29.67
CA ASN A 92 -15.47 -27.03 -29.78
C ASN A 92 -14.16 -27.60 -30.34
N LYS A 93 -13.56 -28.56 -29.61
CA LYS A 93 -12.34 -29.28 -29.99
C LYS A 93 -12.43 -30.00 -31.34
N HIS A 94 -13.63 -30.39 -31.76
CA HIS A 94 -13.89 -31.15 -33.00
C HIS A 94 -14.20 -30.28 -34.22
N SER A 95 -14.18 -28.96 -34.09
CA SER A 95 -14.42 -28.05 -35.21
C SER A 95 -13.15 -27.80 -36.03
N ASP A 96 -13.31 -27.23 -37.21
CA ASP A 96 -12.23 -26.96 -38.15
C ASP A 96 -11.32 -25.82 -37.61
N GLN A 97 -10.12 -26.18 -37.17
CA GLN A 97 -9.17 -25.29 -36.48
C GLN A 97 -8.34 -24.41 -37.44
N THR A 98 -8.72 -24.35 -38.71
CA THR A 98 -7.94 -23.69 -39.77
C THR A 98 -8.29 -22.21 -39.95
N ARG A 99 -9.46 -21.77 -39.48
CA ARG A 99 -9.95 -20.39 -39.60
C ARG A 99 -9.71 -19.57 -38.33
N LEU A 100 -9.68 -18.24 -38.47
CA LEU A 100 -9.71 -17.33 -37.32
C LEU A 100 -11.02 -17.55 -36.55
N ALA A 101 -10.90 -17.72 -35.24
CA ALA A 101 -12.03 -17.81 -34.33
C ALA A 101 -12.43 -16.40 -33.86
N ASN A 102 -13.72 -16.10 -33.91
CA ASN A 102 -14.30 -14.92 -33.27
C ASN A 102 -14.66 -15.26 -31.82
N ILE A 103 -14.02 -14.56 -30.90
CA ILE A 103 -14.20 -14.77 -29.47
C ILE A 103 -14.87 -13.54 -28.90
N THR A 104 -16.02 -13.73 -28.28
CA THR A 104 -16.73 -12.71 -27.52
C THR A 104 -16.49 -12.91 -26.03
N GLY A 105 -16.36 -11.81 -25.29
CA GLY A 105 -16.13 -11.85 -23.85
C GLY A 105 -17.04 -10.87 -23.14
N ASN A 106 -17.52 -11.24 -21.95
CA ASN A 106 -18.14 -10.30 -21.01
C ASN A 106 -17.29 -10.21 -19.74
N ILE A 107 -17.08 -8.99 -19.25
CA ILE A 107 -16.35 -8.72 -18.01
C ILE A 107 -17.28 -7.98 -17.04
N SER A 108 -17.45 -8.56 -15.85
CA SER A 108 -18.25 -7.98 -14.77
C SER A 108 -17.53 -7.95 -13.44
N ASP A 109 -18.07 -7.16 -12.52
CA ASP A 109 -17.63 -7.10 -11.14
C ASP A 109 -18.16 -8.30 -10.36
N ILE A 110 -17.29 -8.98 -9.62
CA ILE A 110 -17.67 -10.16 -8.83
C ILE A 110 -18.60 -9.84 -7.65
N GLU A 111 -18.58 -8.61 -7.13
CA GLU A 111 -19.37 -8.23 -5.94
C GLU A 111 -20.81 -7.90 -6.28
N ASP A 112 -21.04 -7.12 -7.34
CA ASP A 112 -22.36 -6.61 -7.70
C ASP A 112 -22.88 -7.08 -9.06
N GLY A 113 -22.06 -7.84 -9.82
CA GLY A 113 -22.42 -8.40 -11.12
C GLY A 113 -22.57 -7.35 -12.22
N LYS A 114 -22.18 -6.08 -11.99
CA LYS A 114 -22.30 -5.03 -13.00
C LYS A 114 -21.21 -5.16 -14.06
N PRO A 115 -21.51 -4.79 -15.32
CA PRO A 115 -20.49 -4.78 -16.37
C PRO A 115 -19.39 -3.76 -16.07
N ILE A 116 -18.15 -4.11 -16.41
CA ILE A 116 -16.98 -3.23 -16.22
C ILE A 116 -16.60 -2.61 -17.58
N PRO A 117 -16.88 -1.32 -17.80
CA PRO A 117 -16.47 -0.63 -19.02
C PRO A 117 -14.98 -0.26 -18.98
N GLY A 118 -14.30 -0.33 -20.13
CA GLY A 118 -12.89 0.04 -20.25
C GLY A 118 -11.90 -0.98 -19.66
N ALA A 119 -12.35 -2.17 -19.28
CA ALA A 119 -11.48 -3.27 -18.94
C ALA A 119 -10.74 -3.74 -20.21
N THR A 120 -9.43 -3.97 -20.07
CA THR A 120 -8.56 -4.33 -21.19
C THR A 120 -8.14 -5.79 -21.05
N ILE A 121 -8.20 -6.53 -22.17
CA ILE A 121 -7.57 -7.84 -22.31
C ILE A 121 -6.28 -7.67 -23.13
N PHE A 122 -5.15 -8.11 -22.59
CA PHE A 122 -3.87 -8.13 -23.28
C PHE A 122 -3.40 -9.56 -23.52
N ILE A 123 -2.99 -9.87 -24.75
CA ILE A 123 -2.54 -11.20 -25.18
C ILE A 123 -1.03 -11.14 -25.45
N THR A 124 -0.28 -11.94 -24.72
CA THR A 124 1.19 -11.82 -24.67
C THR A 124 1.85 -12.23 -25.99
N GLU A 125 1.39 -13.32 -26.60
CA GLU A 125 1.99 -13.91 -27.80
C GLU A 125 1.77 -13.07 -29.05
N THR A 126 0.58 -12.48 -29.18
CA THR A 126 0.23 -11.64 -30.34
C THR A 126 0.54 -10.16 -30.12
N LYS A 127 0.80 -9.75 -28.87
CA LYS A 127 0.91 -8.33 -28.45
C LYS A 127 -0.30 -7.50 -28.85
N THR A 128 -1.46 -8.14 -28.99
CA THR A 128 -2.74 -7.50 -29.29
C THR A 128 -3.63 -7.54 -28.07
N GLY A 129 -4.65 -6.69 -28.06
CA GLY A 129 -5.64 -6.65 -27.01
C GLY A 129 -6.96 -6.12 -27.52
N SER A 130 -7.95 -6.13 -26.64
CA SER A 130 -9.28 -5.54 -26.86
C SER A 130 -9.73 -4.85 -25.58
N VAL A 131 -10.74 -4.00 -25.69
CA VAL A 131 -11.27 -3.20 -24.58
C VAL A 131 -12.78 -3.39 -24.53
N THR A 132 -13.34 -3.47 -23.31
CA THR A 132 -14.79 -3.61 -23.13
C THR A 132 -15.55 -2.32 -23.41
N ASP A 133 -16.75 -2.49 -23.97
CA ASP A 133 -17.73 -1.43 -24.17
C ASP A 133 -18.48 -1.04 -22.87
N LEU A 134 -19.48 -0.16 -22.99
CA LEU A 134 -20.31 0.31 -21.86
C LEU A 134 -21.12 -0.82 -21.21
N GLN A 135 -21.31 -1.95 -21.89
CA GLN A 135 -22.01 -3.12 -21.41
C GLN A 135 -21.04 -4.23 -20.97
N GLY A 136 -19.74 -3.96 -20.90
CA GLY A 136 -18.73 -4.93 -20.47
C GLY A 136 -18.39 -5.97 -21.54
N ASN A 137 -18.85 -5.80 -22.77
CA ASN A 137 -18.62 -6.75 -23.86
C ASN A 137 -17.36 -6.39 -24.65
N LEU A 138 -16.65 -7.41 -25.12
CA LEU A 138 -15.49 -7.29 -25.99
C LEU A 138 -15.52 -8.37 -27.07
N SER A 139 -14.83 -8.13 -28.19
CA SER A 139 -14.62 -9.12 -29.24
C SER A 139 -13.16 -9.10 -29.70
N LEU A 140 -12.65 -10.28 -30.05
CA LEU A 140 -11.28 -10.49 -30.55
C LEU A 140 -11.23 -11.66 -31.53
N HIS A 141 -10.33 -11.56 -32.50
CA HIS A 141 -10.09 -12.60 -33.49
C HIS A 141 -8.75 -13.28 -33.22
N LEU A 142 -8.78 -14.58 -32.91
CA LEU A 142 -7.57 -15.37 -32.66
C LEU A 142 -7.55 -16.64 -33.48
N LYS A 143 -6.36 -17.10 -33.85
CA LYS A 143 -6.20 -18.45 -34.41
C LYS A 143 -6.37 -19.47 -33.28
N PRO A 144 -6.88 -20.68 -33.55
CA PRO A 144 -6.91 -21.75 -32.56
C PRO A 144 -5.52 -22.01 -31.98
N GLY A 145 -5.43 -22.11 -30.66
CA GLY A 145 -4.17 -22.13 -29.94
C GLY A 145 -4.32 -21.86 -28.45
N LYS A 146 -3.18 -21.84 -27.74
CA LYS A 146 -3.10 -21.48 -26.32
C LYS A 146 -2.45 -20.11 -26.20
N TYR A 147 -3.05 -19.24 -25.41
CA TYR A 147 -2.60 -17.86 -25.23
C TYR A 147 -2.55 -17.50 -23.76
N THR A 148 -1.53 -16.75 -23.34
CA THR A 148 -1.48 -16.12 -22.03
C THR A 148 -2.12 -14.74 -22.12
N VAL A 149 -3.24 -14.60 -21.41
CA VAL A 149 -4.05 -13.39 -21.40
C VAL A 149 -4.03 -12.74 -20.02
N GLN A 150 -4.03 -11.41 -20.00
CA GLN A 150 -4.04 -10.62 -18.79
C GLN A 150 -5.19 -9.63 -18.86
N PHE A 151 -6.11 -9.73 -17.90
CA PHE A 151 -7.23 -8.81 -17.75
C PHE A 151 -6.84 -7.71 -16.77
N GLU A 152 -7.02 -6.45 -17.17
CA GLU A 152 -6.68 -5.28 -16.37
C GLU A 152 -7.79 -4.22 -16.44
N CYS A 153 -8.07 -3.60 -15.29
CA CYS A 153 -8.89 -2.42 -15.19
C CYS A 153 -8.42 -1.60 -13.98
N MET A 154 -8.48 -0.28 -14.07
CA MET A 154 -8.13 0.58 -12.94
C MET A 154 -9.07 0.30 -11.75
N GLY A 155 -8.50 0.08 -10.56
CA GLY A 155 -9.26 -0.27 -9.36
C GLY A 155 -9.65 -1.74 -9.26
N TYR A 156 -9.16 -2.61 -10.15
CA TYR A 156 -9.40 -4.05 -10.15
C TYR A 156 -8.11 -4.85 -10.13
N LYS A 157 -8.17 -6.05 -9.55
CA LYS A 157 -7.04 -6.96 -9.45
C LYS A 157 -6.72 -7.51 -10.84
N LYS A 158 -5.44 -7.51 -11.20
CA LYS A 158 -4.99 -8.09 -12.47
C LYS A 158 -5.17 -9.61 -12.42
N ILE A 159 -5.80 -10.18 -13.46
CA ILE A 159 -6.08 -11.62 -13.54
C ILE A 159 -5.31 -12.20 -14.73
N PRO A 160 -4.20 -12.91 -14.50
CA PRO A 160 -3.52 -13.66 -15.55
C PRO A 160 -4.22 -15.02 -15.75
N LEU A 161 -4.62 -15.33 -16.99
CA LEU A 161 -5.30 -16.56 -17.37
C LEU A 161 -4.67 -17.20 -18.61
N GLN A 162 -4.88 -18.50 -18.79
CA GLN A 162 -4.57 -19.18 -20.04
C GLN A 162 -5.84 -19.38 -20.88
N LEU A 163 -5.90 -18.76 -22.05
CA LEU A 163 -6.99 -18.94 -23.00
C LEU A 163 -6.66 -20.07 -23.97
N ILE A 164 -7.48 -21.12 -24.00
CA ILE A 164 -7.36 -22.24 -24.93
C ILE A 164 -8.48 -22.12 -25.95
N VAL A 165 -8.12 -21.70 -27.16
CA VAL A 165 -9.07 -21.43 -28.24
C VAL A 165 -9.09 -22.60 -29.22
N TYR A 166 -10.26 -23.22 -29.41
CA TYR A 166 -10.48 -24.20 -30.46
C TYR A 166 -11.31 -23.65 -31.62
N SER A 167 -12.32 -22.83 -31.33
CA SER A 167 -13.25 -22.25 -32.32
C SER A 167 -13.91 -20.98 -31.80
N ASP A 168 -14.82 -20.42 -32.59
CA ASP A 168 -15.74 -19.36 -32.14
C ASP A 168 -16.39 -19.76 -30.81
N GLY A 169 -16.57 -18.79 -29.93
CA GLY A 169 -17.19 -19.02 -28.63
C GLY A 169 -17.14 -17.79 -27.73
N GLU A 170 -17.77 -17.93 -26.57
CA GLU A 170 -17.93 -16.84 -25.62
C GLU A 170 -17.24 -17.20 -24.30
N PHE A 171 -16.80 -16.19 -23.56
CA PHE A 171 -16.30 -16.38 -22.20
C PHE A 171 -16.79 -15.27 -21.27
N HIS A 172 -16.80 -15.57 -19.98
CA HIS A 172 -17.15 -14.62 -18.93
C HIS A 172 -16.02 -14.56 -17.91
N VAL A 173 -15.63 -13.35 -17.50
CA VAL A 173 -14.61 -13.14 -16.47
C VAL A 173 -15.14 -12.16 -15.42
N ASP A 174 -15.13 -12.61 -14.17
CA ASP A 174 -15.43 -11.75 -13.02
C ASP A 174 -14.13 -11.14 -12.47
N MET A 175 -14.06 -9.81 -12.44
CA MET A 175 -12.96 -9.09 -11.82
C MET A 175 -13.31 -8.68 -10.39
N MET A 176 -12.32 -8.75 -9.51
CA MET A 176 -12.44 -8.31 -8.11
C MET A 176 -11.82 -6.93 -7.97
N LYS A 177 -12.49 -6.01 -7.26
CA LYS A 177 -11.92 -4.71 -6.93
C LYS A 177 -10.62 -4.90 -6.14
N ASP A 178 -9.62 -4.14 -6.51
CA ASP A 178 -8.35 -4.06 -5.80
C ASP A 178 -8.26 -2.68 -5.17
N TYR A 179 -8.32 -2.67 -3.85
CA TYR A 179 -8.15 -1.44 -3.10
C TYR A 179 -6.67 -1.13 -3.08
N ILE A 180 -6.26 -0.09 -3.80
CA ILE A 180 -4.91 0.45 -3.69
C ILE A 180 -4.79 1.03 -2.28
N SER A 181 -4.27 0.22 -1.36
CA SER A 181 -3.92 0.69 -0.02
C SER A 181 -2.77 1.67 -0.20
N ILE A 182 -3.01 2.94 0.09
CA ILE A 182 -1.92 3.89 0.24
C ILE A 182 -1.19 3.54 1.53
N ASP A 183 0.14 3.55 1.49
CA ASP A 183 0.93 3.41 2.70
C ASP A 183 0.68 4.61 3.62
N GLU A 184 0.77 4.36 4.93
CA GLU A 184 0.63 5.42 5.93
C GLU A 184 1.73 6.48 5.71
N ALA A 185 1.31 7.73 5.53
CA ALA A 185 2.24 8.85 5.49
C ALA A 185 2.65 9.21 6.92
N VAL A 186 3.81 8.74 7.36
CA VAL A 186 4.39 9.14 8.66
C VAL A 186 5.02 10.52 8.50
N ILE A 187 4.33 11.56 9.00
CA ILE A 187 4.86 12.92 9.06
C ILE A 187 5.80 13.01 10.27
N TYR A 188 7.10 12.91 10.02
CA TYR A 188 8.10 13.28 11.01
C TYR A 188 8.16 14.81 11.10
N GLY A 189 7.71 15.37 12.22
CA GLY A 189 8.00 16.74 12.58
C GLY A 189 9.48 16.85 12.97
N ASP A 190 10.37 16.91 11.99
CA ASP A 190 11.77 17.21 12.28
C ASP A 190 11.86 18.66 12.75
N ARG A 191 12.09 18.83 14.05
CA ARG A 191 12.36 20.12 14.67
C ARG A 191 13.83 20.51 14.50
N GLN A 192 14.52 19.98 13.50
CA GLN A 192 15.71 20.61 12.94
C GLN A 192 15.27 21.64 11.89
N MET A 193 14.95 22.84 12.39
CA MET A 193 15.02 24.03 11.56
C MET A 193 16.47 24.10 11.05
N ILE A 194 16.71 23.63 9.83
CA ILE A 194 17.97 23.84 9.13
C ILE A 194 18.17 25.35 9.06
N ILE A 195 19.04 25.87 9.94
CA ILE A 195 19.38 27.30 10.08
C ILE A 195 19.94 27.87 8.77
N THR A 196 20.29 27.01 7.81
CA THR A 196 20.81 27.36 6.49
C THR A 196 19.82 28.12 5.60
N ALA A 197 18.51 28.14 5.91
CA ALA A 197 17.49 28.79 5.09
C ALA A 197 16.64 29.84 5.81
N LYS A 198 17.12 30.45 6.92
CA LYS A 198 16.42 31.63 7.47
C LYS A 198 16.67 32.81 6.52
N ASP A 199 15.67 33.18 5.72
CA ASP A 199 15.74 34.35 4.84
C ASP A 199 16.00 35.60 5.71
N PRO A 200 17.13 36.32 5.53
CA PRO A 200 17.42 37.52 6.31
C PRO A 200 16.43 38.66 6.06
N GLY A 201 15.62 38.56 5.00
CA GLY A 201 14.52 39.45 4.66
C GLY A 201 13.19 39.12 5.35
N ILE A 202 13.06 38.00 6.07
CA ILE A 202 11.81 37.59 6.73
C ILE A 202 12.05 37.35 8.21
N GLU A 203 11.34 38.08 9.05
CA GLU A 203 11.32 37.84 10.50
C GLU A 203 9.92 37.41 10.92
N LYS A 204 9.80 36.14 11.33
CA LYS A 204 8.57 35.64 11.97
C LYS A 204 8.77 35.62 13.47
N ILE A 205 7.92 36.37 14.18
CA ILE A 205 7.91 36.46 15.63
C ILE A 205 6.61 35.84 16.13
N ASN A 206 6.73 34.82 16.97
CA ASN A 206 5.58 34.25 17.66
C ASN A 206 5.22 35.11 18.88
N VAL A 207 3.92 35.31 19.12
CA VAL A 207 3.44 36.12 20.25
C VAL A 207 3.93 35.63 21.62
N LYS A 208 4.20 34.32 21.79
CA LYS A 208 4.75 33.78 23.05
C LYS A 208 6.12 34.36 23.39
N SER A 209 6.90 34.73 22.37
CA SER A 209 8.20 35.39 22.55
C SER A 209 8.00 36.87 22.90
N ILE A 210 7.03 37.54 22.27
CA ILE A 210 6.62 38.93 22.58
C ILE A 210 6.22 39.07 24.05
N LYS A 211 5.49 38.08 24.60
CA LYS A 211 5.03 38.10 25.99
C LYS A 211 6.15 38.13 27.03
N LYS A 212 7.39 37.76 26.66
CA LYS A 212 8.55 37.70 27.54
C LYS A 212 9.40 38.97 27.53
N ILE A 213 9.15 39.89 26.59
CA ILE A 213 9.89 41.15 26.51
C ILE A 213 9.37 42.09 27.61
N PRO A 214 10.24 42.65 28.46
CA PRO A 214 9.83 43.57 29.51
C PRO A 214 9.19 44.82 28.89
N THR A 215 8.02 45.21 29.40
CA THR A 215 7.29 46.39 28.93
C THR A 215 7.66 47.61 29.77
N MET A 216 7.90 48.75 29.11
CA MET A 216 8.33 49.98 29.80
C MET A 216 7.15 50.65 30.56
N LEU A 217 5.91 50.40 30.15
CA LEU A 217 4.68 51.02 30.70
C LEU A 217 3.50 50.04 30.76
N GLY A 218 3.77 48.73 30.87
CA GLY A 218 2.71 47.70 30.96
C GLY A 218 2.12 47.25 29.63
N GLU A 219 2.20 48.07 28.57
CA GLU A 219 1.70 47.71 27.23
C GLU A 219 2.77 47.04 26.36
N ARG A 220 2.37 45.96 25.67
CA ARG A 220 3.18 45.24 24.69
C ARG A 220 2.90 45.81 23.31
N ASP A 221 3.91 46.41 22.70
CA ASP A 221 3.80 47.07 21.41
C ASP A 221 4.68 46.36 20.37
N ILE A 222 4.04 45.82 19.32
CA ILE A 222 4.71 45.08 18.26
C ILE A 222 5.65 45.97 17.42
N LEU A 223 5.38 47.28 17.33
CA LEU A 223 6.23 48.22 16.60
C LEU A 223 7.54 48.45 17.35
N LYS A 224 7.47 48.67 18.66
CA LYS A 224 8.66 48.80 19.52
C LYS A 224 9.49 47.52 19.55
N ILE A 225 8.85 46.36 19.49
CA ILE A 225 9.55 45.08 19.37
C ILE A 225 10.24 44.96 18.01
N SER A 226 9.62 45.48 16.95
CA SER A 226 10.22 45.52 15.62
C SER A 226 11.49 46.38 15.59
N GLU A 227 11.57 47.45 16.38
CA GLU A 227 12.79 48.28 16.54
C GLU A 227 13.97 47.50 17.13
N MET A 228 13.73 46.39 17.83
CA MET A 228 14.80 45.51 18.32
C MET A 228 15.41 44.65 17.20
N LEU A 229 14.78 44.59 16.03
CA LEU A 229 15.27 43.81 14.90
C LEU A 229 16.27 44.62 14.06
N PRO A 230 17.31 43.95 13.51
CA PRO A 230 18.27 44.62 12.66
C PRO A 230 17.61 45.14 11.38
N GLY A 231 17.96 46.39 11.04
CA GLY A 231 17.47 47.09 9.87
C GLY A 231 16.11 47.77 10.05
N ILE A 232 15.58 47.85 11.27
CA ILE A 232 14.39 48.63 11.62
C ILE A 232 14.81 49.71 12.61
N VAL A 233 14.52 50.97 12.29
CA VAL A 233 14.86 52.12 13.13
C VAL A 233 13.64 53.04 13.27
N SER A 234 13.41 53.55 14.47
CA SER A 234 12.33 54.50 14.72
C SER A 234 12.62 55.87 14.08
N ILE A 235 11.58 56.61 13.68
CA ILE A 235 11.74 57.99 13.19
C ILE A 235 11.89 59.04 14.30
N GLY A 236 11.76 58.63 15.58
CA GLY A 236 11.96 59.51 16.73
C GLY A 236 11.35 58.93 18.01
N GLU A 237 11.81 59.43 19.16
CA GLU A 237 11.26 59.05 20.47
C GLU A 237 9.81 59.54 20.57
N GLY A 238 8.87 58.62 20.83
CA GLY A 238 7.43 58.95 20.85
C GLY A 238 6.81 59.08 19.46
N SER A 239 7.34 58.36 18.47
CA SER A 239 6.68 58.15 17.18
C SER A 239 6.43 56.67 16.94
N SER A 240 5.42 56.33 16.15
CA SER A 240 5.16 54.95 15.69
C SER A 240 5.67 54.67 14.28
N GLY A 241 6.32 55.66 13.66
CA GLY A 241 6.89 55.52 12.33
C GLY A 241 8.20 54.74 12.37
N LEU A 242 8.36 53.79 11.45
CA LEU A 242 9.54 52.94 11.35
C LEU A 242 10.22 53.15 10.00
N ASN A 243 11.52 53.36 9.95
CA ASN A 243 12.31 53.26 8.73
C ASN A 243 12.90 51.85 8.64
N VAL A 244 12.69 51.16 7.52
CA VAL A 244 13.13 49.76 7.33
C VAL A 244 14.12 49.69 6.18
N ARG A 245 15.34 49.20 6.47
CA ARG A 245 16.47 49.11 5.52
C ARG A 245 16.72 50.39 4.71
N GLY A 246 16.52 51.55 5.34
CA GLY A 246 16.71 52.86 4.72
C GLY A 246 15.50 53.39 3.95
N GLY A 247 14.42 52.62 3.83
CA GLY A 247 13.12 53.10 3.36
C GLY A 247 12.45 54.02 4.38
N ASN A 248 11.70 55.00 3.89
CA ASN A 248 11.01 55.98 4.73
C ASN A 248 9.76 55.39 5.39
N PHE A 249 9.26 55.99 6.47
CA PHE A 249 8.16 55.46 7.26
C PHE A 249 6.84 55.25 6.50
N ASP A 250 6.61 56.04 5.44
CA ASP A 250 5.44 56.00 4.57
C ASP A 250 5.51 54.87 3.52
N GLN A 251 6.67 54.23 3.39
CA GLN A 251 6.94 53.16 2.43
C GLN A 251 6.74 51.76 3.00
N ASN A 252 6.31 51.64 4.27
CA ASN A 252 5.95 50.35 4.85
C ASN A 252 4.43 50.11 4.73
N ALA A 253 4.05 48.84 4.63
CA ALA A 253 2.67 48.40 4.72
C ALA A 253 2.42 47.70 6.05
N PHE A 254 1.23 47.88 6.62
CA PHE A 254 0.79 47.13 7.78
C PHE A 254 -0.53 46.45 7.45
N TYR A 255 -0.66 45.17 7.78
CA TYR A 255 -1.85 44.37 7.56
C TYR A 255 -2.23 43.65 8.85
N ILE A 256 -3.52 43.58 9.13
CA ILE A 256 -4.10 42.69 10.15
C ILE A 256 -5.12 41.78 9.47
N ASN A 257 -4.91 40.46 9.51
CA ASN A 257 -5.77 39.49 8.81
C ASN A 257 -6.03 39.90 7.35
N ASN A 258 -4.97 40.27 6.64
CA ASN A 258 -4.97 40.76 5.25
C ASN A 258 -5.70 42.10 5.02
N ILE A 259 -6.10 42.81 6.08
CA ILE A 259 -6.74 44.13 6.01
C ILE A 259 -5.67 45.22 6.22
N PRO A 260 -5.50 46.18 5.29
CA PRO A 260 -4.49 47.22 5.43
C PRO A 260 -4.81 48.18 6.58
N VAL A 261 -3.80 48.49 7.37
CA VAL A 261 -3.84 49.45 8.49
C VAL A 261 -2.93 50.62 8.18
N TYR A 262 -3.52 51.81 7.97
CA TYR A 262 -2.76 53.00 7.61
C TYR A 262 -2.19 53.75 8.81
N ASN A 263 -2.89 53.71 9.94
CA ASN A 263 -2.44 54.33 11.17
C ASN A 263 -2.17 53.25 12.22
N THR A 264 -0.91 53.17 12.64
CA THR A 264 -0.41 52.10 13.50
C THR A 264 -0.35 52.49 14.98
N SER A 265 -0.73 53.73 15.32
CA SER A 265 -0.79 54.19 16.70
C SER A 265 -1.80 55.33 16.94
N HIS A 266 -2.03 55.61 18.23
CA HIS A 266 -2.79 56.75 18.73
C HIS A 266 -1.96 57.58 19.71
N LEU A 267 -2.38 58.82 19.94
CA LEU A 267 -1.75 59.78 20.87
C LEU A 267 -0.22 59.86 20.69
N PHE A 268 0.22 60.35 19.52
CA PHE A 268 1.65 60.53 19.21
C PHE A 268 2.48 59.27 19.50
N GLY A 269 2.09 58.11 18.99
CA GLY A 269 2.84 56.87 19.18
C GLY A 269 2.81 56.28 20.59
N PHE A 270 2.03 56.83 21.52
CA PHE A 270 1.97 56.33 22.89
C PHE A 270 1.16 55.03 23.00
N TYR A 271 0.07 54.92 22.23
CA TYR A 271 -0.80 53.75 22.23
C TYR A 271 -0.70 52.98 20.92
N PRO A 272 -0.39 51.67 20.93
CA PRO A 272 -0.35 50.87 19.71
C PRO A 272 -1.76 50.66 19.15
N ALA A 273 -1.90 50.65 17.83
CA ALA A 273 -3.15 50.24 17.17
C ALA A 273 -3.40 48.72 17.26
N PHE A 274 -2.38 47.96 17.66
CA PHE A 274 -2.38 46.50 17.68
C PHE A 274 -2.37 45.98 19.11
N ASN A 275 -3.36 45.16 19.46
CA ASN A 275 -3.39 44.49 20.76
C ASN A 275 -2.58 43.19 20.70
N ALA A 276 -1.42 43.17 21.36
CA ALA A 276 -0.53 42.01 21.38
C ALA A 276 -1.13 40.74 22.01
N ASP A 277 -2.22 40.83 22.79
CA ASP A 277 -2.92 39.65 23.31
C ASP A 277 -3.93 39.06 22.31
N ALA A 278 -4.30 39.81 21.27
CA ALA A 278 -5.20 39.38 20.21
C ALA A 278 -4.48 38.88 18.95
N ILE A 279 -3.15 38.87 18.96
CA ILE A 279 -2.29 38.46 17.83
C ILE A 279 -1.72 37.07 18.12
N ASN A 280 -1.77 36.17 17.14
CA ASN A 280 -1.14 34.86 17.19
C ASN A 280 0.30 34.91 16.67
N ASP A 281 0.49 35.46 15.48
CA ASP A 281 1.76 35.52 14.79
C ASP A 281 1.98 36.89 14.13
N PHE A 282 3.23 37.29 14.04
CA PHE A 282 3.64 38.54 13.46
C PHE A 282 4.83 38.31 12.52
N THR A 283 4.67 38.65 11.25
CA THR A 283 5.69 38.45 10.22
C THR A 283 6.09 39.77 9.59
N ILE A 284 7.38 40.01 9.47
CA ILE A 284 7.93 41.22 8.85
C ILE A 284 8.75 40.83 7.62
N TYR A 285 8.33 41.32 6.47
CA TYR A 285 9.04 41.21 5.21
C TYR A 285 9.84 42.51 4.97
N LYS A 286 11.16 42.44 5.10
CA LYS A 286 12.12 43.56 4.93
C LYS A 286 12.86 43.52 3.59
N GLY A 287 12.59 42.53 2.74
CA GLY A 287 13.30 42.32 1.47
C GLY A 287 12.39 41.72 0.40
N HIS A 288 12.18 40.41 0.45
CA HIS A 288 11.30 39.70 -0.47
C HIS A 288 9.84 39.85 -0.05
N VAL A 289 9.26 41.01 -0.31
CA VAL A 289 7.82 41.23 -0.06
C VAL A 289 7.01 40.37 -1.04
N PRO A 290 6.10 39.50 -0.55
CA PRO A 290 5.26 38.69 -1.43
C PRO A 290 4.39 39.56 -2.33
N ALA A 291 4.17 39.13 -3.58
CA ALA A 291 3.47 39.90 -4.61
C ALA A 291 2.03 40.31 -4.20
N GLN A 292 1.40 39.58 -3.27
CA GLN A 292 0.04 39.86 -2.79
C GLN A 292 -0.08 41.17 -1.98
N TYR A 293 1.01 41.66 -1.37
CA TYR A 293 0.99 42.85 -0.51
C TYR A 293 1.41 44.14 -1.23
N GLY A 294 1.29 44.19 -2.55
CA GLY A 294 1.84 45.25 -3.41
C GLY A 294 1.55 46.70 -2.97
N GLY A 295 2.27 47.65 -3.57
CA GLY A 295 2.04 49.09 -3.36
C GLY A 295 2.90 49.75 -2.27
N LYS A 296 3.89 49.05 -1.70
CA LYS A 296 4.87 49.59 -0.74
C LYS A 296 6.29 49.16 -1.09
N LEU A 297 7.25 50.05 -0.85
CA LEU A 297 8.63 49.95 -1.37
C LEU A 297 9.65 49.47 -0.33
N SER A 298 9.33 49.56 0.97
CA SER A 298 10.29 49.34 2.05
C SER A 298 10.07 48.00 2.75
N SER A 299 8.89 47.79 3.34
CA SER A 299 8.57 46.56 4.05
C SER A 299 7.08 46.28 4.15
N VAL A 300 6.74 45.05 4.54
CA VAL A 300 5.38 44.64 4.89
C VAL A 300 5.38 44.01 6.27
N PHE A 301 4.50 44.51 7.12
CA PHE A 301 4.19 43.98 8.44
C PHE A 301 2.85 43.26 8.34
N ASP A 302 2.86 41.95 8.55
CA ASP A 302 1.69 41.09 8.44
C ASP A 302 1.36 40.49 9.81
N ILE A 303 0.15 40.73 10.27
CA ILE A 303 -0.30 40.45 11.64
C ILE A 303 -1.54 39.55 11.56
N GLU A 304 -1.49 38.39 12.21
CA GLU A 304 -2.57 37.40 12.27
C GLU A 304 -3.07 37.18 13.70
#